data_AF-A0A562UFX0-F1
#
_entry.id   AF-A0A562UFX0-F1
#
_cell.length_a   1.000
_cell.length_b   1.000
_cell.length_c   1.000
_cell.angle_alpha   90.00
_cell.angle_beta   90.00
_cell.angle_gamma   90.00
#
_symmetry.space_group_name_H-M   'P 1'
#
loop_
_entity.id
_entity.type
_entity.pdbx_description
1 polymer ?
#
loop_
_entity_poly.entity_id
_entity_poly.type
_entity_poly.pdbx_seq_one_letter_code
_entity_poly.pdbx_strand_id
1 'polypeptide(L)'
;MRIKTIVIILITILFTIVLMQNTGRVNFEFLWITFAMSKLVLLLFVAGIGFILGVLVGRPKKAQRLGDDYTNDDHGHRNHNTLSDEDRDYIN
;
A
#
# COMPACT_ATOMS: atom_id res chain seq x y z
N MET A 1 -6.68 -18.07 -39.59
CA MET A 1 -6.66 -17.56 -38.21
C MET A 1 -5.30 -17.85 -37.60
N ARG A 2 -4.64 -16.87 -36.97
CA ARG A 2 -3.36 -17.11 -36.27
C ARG A 2 -3.64 -17.91 -34.99
N ILE A 3 -2.73 -18.79 -34.57
CA ILE A 3 -2.90 -19.61 -33.36
C ILE A 3 -3.28 -18.76 -32.13
N LYS A 4 -2.71 -17.55 -32.04
CA LYS A 4 -3.00 -16.57 -30.99
C LYS A 4 -4.48 -16.18 -30.94
N THR A 5 -5.12 -15.99 -32.09
CA THR A 5 -6.53 -15.62 -32.18
C THR A 5 -7.43 -16.75 -31.70
N ILE A 6 -7.12 -17.99 -32.09
CA ILE A 6 -7.88 -19.18 -31.66
C ILE A 6 -7.78 -19.36 -30.15
N VAL A 7 -6.57 -19.20 -29.59
CA VAL A 7 -6.33 -19.29 -28.15
C VAL A 7 -7.10 -18.20 -27.40
N ILE A 8 -7.06 -16.95 -27.86
CA ILE A 8 -7.80 -15.85 -27.23
C ILE A 8 -9.30 -16.14 -27.25
N ILE A 9 -9.86 -16.59 -28.38
CA ILE A 9 -11.28 -16.94 -28.49
C ILE A 9 -11.65 -18.05 -27.50
N LEU A 10 -10.85 -19.12 -27.42
CA LEU A 10 -11.06 -20.22 -26.48
C LEU A 10 -11.07 -19.71 -25.04
N ILE A 11 -10.09 -18.89 -24.66
CA ILE A 11 -10.02 -18.30 -23.32
C ILE A 11 -11.26 -17.46 -23.03
N THR A 12 -11.69 -16.61 -23.97
CA THR A 12 -12.87 -15.76 -23.79
C THR A 12 -14.15 -16.57 -23.61
N ILE A 13 -14.34 -17.64 -24.39
CA ILE A 13 -15.49 -18.53 -24.24
C ILE A 13 -15.47 -19.21 -22.87
N LEU A 14 -14.31 -19.76 -22.48
CA LEU A 14 -14.15 -20.43 -21.19
C LEU A 14 -14.40 -19.47 -20.02
N PHE A 15 -13.86 -18.25 -20.12
CA PHE A 15 -14.06 -17.19 -19.14
C PHE A 15 -15.54 -16.82 -19.02
N THR A 16 -16.25 -16.70 -20.15
CA THR A 16 -17.68 -16.40 -20.16
C THR A 16 -18.49 -17.51 -19.48
N ILE A 17 -18.16 -18.78 -19.72
CA ILE A 17 -18.80 -19.93 -19.07
C ILE A 17 -18.59 -19.88 -17.56
N VAL A 18 -17.36 -19.60 -17.10
CA VAL A 18 -17.05 -19.48 -15.68
C VAL A 18 -17.87 -18.36 -15.03
N LEU A 19 -18.01 -17.21 -15.69
CA LEU A 19 -18.85 -16.11 -15.19
C LEU A 19 -20.32 -16.56 -15.07
N MET A 20 -20.88 -17.18 -16.11
CA MET A 20 -22.26 -17.67 -16.09
C MET A 20 -22.49 -18.68 -14.95
N GLN A 21 -21.58 -19.63 -14.76
CA GLN A 21 -21.67 -20.62 -13.68
C GLN A 21 -21.62 -19.99 -12.28
N ASN A 22 -20.93 -18.86 -12.13
CA ASN A 22 -20.77 -18.16 -10.86
C ASN A 22 -21.74 -17.00 -10.66
N THR A 23 -22.75 -16.84 -11.54
CA THR A 23 -23.81 -15.83 -11.36
C THR A 23 -24.84 -16.25 -10.29
N GLY A 24 -24.66 -17.43 -9.68
CA GLY A 24 -25.51 -17.91 -8.58
C GLY A 24 -25.64 -16.92 -7.44
N ARG A 25 -26.84 -16.86 -6.86
CA ARG A 25 -27.23 -15.93 -5.80
C ARG A 25 -26.73 -16.43 -4.44
N VAL A 26 -26.10 -15.52 -3.69
CA VAL A 26 -25.67 -15.73 -2.30
C VAL A 26 -26.40 -14.71 -1.43
N ASN A 27 -27.02 -15.19 -0.36
CA ASN A 27 -27.70 -14.34 0.60
C ASN A 27 -26.71 -13.93 1.69
N PHE A 28 -26.69 -12.64 2.00
CA PHE A 28 -25.95 -12.07 3.10
C PHE A 28 -26.92 -11.53 4.12
N GLU A 29 -26.67 -11.91 5.36
CA GLU A 29 -27.36 -11.37 6.52
C GLU A 29 -26.39 -10.42 7.20
N PHE A 30 -26.71 -9.12 7.19
CA PHE A 30 -25.91 -8.12 7.88
C PHE A 30 -26.79 -7.38 8.87
N LEU A 31 -26.55 -7.66 10.16
CA LEU A 31 -27.37 -7.20 11.28
C LEU A 31 -28.84 -7.61 11.10
N TRP A 32 -29.68 -6.71 10.59
CA TRP A 32 -31.12 -6.88 10.39
C TRP A 32 -31.54 -6.85 8.92
N ILE A 33 -30.58 -6.73 8.00
CA ILE A 33 -30.84 -6.61 6.56
C ILE A 33 -30.38 -7.89 5.87
N THR A 34 -31.27 -8.47 5.08
CA THR A 34 -30.94 -9.56 4.16
C THR A 34 -30.88 -9.01 2.75
N PHE A 35 -29.75 -9.21 2.10
CA PHE A 35 -29.58 -8.82 0.70
C PHE A 35 -28.85 -9.91 -0.04
N ALA A 36 -29.10 -9.99 -1.34
CA ALA A 36 -28.57 -11.05 -2.16
C ALA A 36 -27.75 -10.48 -3.30
N MET A 37 -26.59 -11.08 -3.52
CA MET A 37 -25.68 -10.71 -4.60
C MET A 37 -25.17 -11.96 -5.30
N SER A 38 -24.60 -11.81 -6.50
CA SER A 38 -23.95 -12.94 -7.17
C SER A 38 -22.63 -13.29 -6.49
N LYS A 39 -22.20 -14.56 -6.58
CA LYS A 39 -20.87 -14.99 -6.09
C LYS A 39 -19.73 -14.17 -6.69
N LEU A 40 -19.88 -13.72 -7.94
CA LEU A 40 -18.91 -12.85 -8.62
C LEU A 40 -18.76 -11.49 -7.94
N VAL A 41 -19.88 -10.83 -7.61
CA VAL A 41 -19.85 -9.51 -6.95
C VAL A 41 -19.21 -9.64 -5.57
N LEU A 42 -19.56 -10.68 -4.83
CA LEU A 42 -18.94 -10.98 -3.54
C LEU A 42 -17.42 -11.13 -3.66
N LEU A 43 -16.96 -11.97 -4.59
CA LEU A 43 -15.54 -12.26 -4.76
C LEU A 43 -14.75 -11.02 -5.17
N LEU A 44 -15.29 -10.21 -6.08
CA LEU A 44 -14.70 -8.93 -6.47
C LEU A 44 -14.61 -7.96 -5.30
N PHE A 45 -15.67 -7.85 -4.49
CA PHE A 45 -15.72 -6.95 -3.35
C PHE A 45 -14.70 -7.33 -2.28
N VAL A 46 -14.63 -8.62 -1.92
CA VAL A 46 -13.66 -9.14 -0.95
C VAL A 46 -12.23 -8.97 -1.46
N ALA A 47 -11.97 -9.26 -2.74
CA ALA A 47 -10.66 -9.06 -3.35
C ALA A 47 -10.26 -7.57 -3.34
N GLY A 48 -11.20 -6.67 -3.66
CA GLY A 48 -10.98 -5.23 -3.65
C GLY A 48 -10.64 -4.70 -2.26
N ILE A 49 -11.43 -5.07 -1.25
CA ILE A 49 -11.15 -4.69 0.15
C ILE A 49 -9.82 -5.27 0.62
N GLY A 50 -9.57 -6.56 0.36
CA GLY A 50 -8.32 -7.23 0.72
C GLY A 50 -7.11 -6.57 0.08
N PHE A 51 -7.21 -6.17 -1.19
CA PHE A 51 -6.17 -5.44 -1.89
C PHE A 51 -5.92 -4.06 -1.27
N ILE A 52 -6.96 -3.27 -1.00
CA ILE A 52 -6.83 -1.94 -0.38
C ILE A 52 -6.18 -2.05 1.01
N LEU A 53 -6.66 -2.99 1.84
CA LEU A 53 -6.08 -3.25 3.16
C LEU A 53 -4.64 -3.73 3.05
N GLY A 54 -4.35 -4.64 2.12
CA GLY A 54 -3.00 -5.14 1.86
C GLY A 54 -2.03 -4.02 1.46
N VAL A 55 -2.46 -3.09 0.59
CA VAL A 55 -1.66 -1.92 0.23
C VAL A 55 -1.47 -0.98 1.41
N LEU A 56 -2.52 -0.74 2.21
CA LEU A 56 -2.44 0.16 3.37
C LEU A 56 -1.53 -0.37 4.47
N VAL A 57 -1.63 -1.67 4.79
CA VAL A 57 -0.81 -2.35 5.80
C VAL A 57 0.61 -2.59 5.28
N GLY A 58 0.74 -2.97 4.01
CA GLY A 58 2.02 -3.27 3.36
C GLY A 58 2.83 -2.05 3.00
N ARG A 59 2.29 -0.82 3.15
CA ARG A 59 3.04 0.41 2.89
C ARG A 59 4.23 0.47 3.86
N PRO A 60 5.48 0.37 3.39
CA PRO A 60 6.64 0.47 4.26
C PRO A 60 6.61 1.85 4.90
N LYS A 61 6.35 1.91 6.21
CA LYS A 61 6.58 3.14 6.96
C LYS A 61 8.06 3.42 6.81
N LYS A 62 8.43 4.57 6.24
CA LYS A 62 9.79 5.09 6.40
C LYS A 62 10.04 5.03 7.89
N ALA A 63 11.04 4.26 8.32
CA ALA A 63 11.45 4.27 9.71
C ALA A 63 11.65 5.74 10.07
N GLN A 64 10.80 6.28 10.94
CA GLN A 64 11.12 7.54 11.59
C GLN A 64 12.42 7.24 12.31
N ARG A 65 13.53 7.76 11.79
CA ARG A 65 14.76 7.87 12.53
C ARG A 65 14.40 8.77 13.71
N LEU A 66 14.00 8.15 14.82
CA LEU A 66 13.98 8.76 16.14
C LEU A 66 15.44 9.11 16.44
N GLY A 67 15.89 10.28 15.97
CA GLY A 67 17.30 10.65 16.09
C GLY A 67 17.71 11.98 15.43
N ASP A 68 16.98 12.49 14.44
CA ASP A 68 17.45 13.68 13.70
C ASP A 68 16.69 14.97 14.08
N ASP A 69 16.48 15.22 15.38
CA ASP A 69 15.86 16.47 15.88
C ASP A 69 16.78 17.31 16.78
N TYR A 70 18.10 17.32 16.53
CA TYR A 70 19.00 18.32 17.12
C TYR A 70 20.22 18.63 16.22
N THR A 71 20.03 19.06 14.97
CA THR A 71 21.03 19.92 14.30
C THR A 71 20.41 20.71 13.16
N ASN A 72 19.51 21.65 13.48
CA ASN A 72 19.36 22.85 12.66
C ASN A 72 20.35 23.89 13.18
N ASP A 73 21.65 23.61 13.07
CA ASP A 73 22.66 24.66 13.11
C ASP A 73 22.83 25.17 11.68
N ASP A 74 22.01 26.18 11.41
CA ASP A 74 22.19 27.21 10.41
C ASP A 74 23.68 27.46 10.14
N HIS A 75 24.16 27.08 8.96
CA HIS A 75 25.51 27.37 8.50
C HIS A 75 25.63 28.86 8.14
N GLY A 76 25.52 29.71 9.16
CA GLY A 76 25.82 31.13 9.12
C GLY A 76 27.10 31.41 9.91
N HIS A 77 28.22 31.47 9.20
CA HIS A 77 29.45 32.17 9.60
C HIS A 77 29.94 32.02 11.04
N ARG A 78 30.71 30.98 11.41
CA ARG A 78 31.54 31.04 12.62
C ARG A 78 32.89 30.36 12.46
N ASN A 79 33.88 31.24 12.29
CA ASN A 79 35.25 31.20 12.79
C ASN A 79 35.70 29.87 13.44
N HIS A 80 36.73 29.25 12.88
CA HIS A 80 37.43 28.11 13.47
C HIS A 80 38.03 28.54 14.82
N ASN A 81 37.29 28.34 15.89
CA ASN A 81 37.82 28.39 17.24
C ASN A 81 37.32 27.15 17.97
N THR A 82 38.14 26.11 17.88
CA THR A 82 37.90 24.78 18.45
C THR A 82 38.37 24.68 19.91
N LEU A 83 38.69 25.81 20.55
CA LEU A 83 39.09 25.86 21.96
C LEU A 83 37.92 26.34 22.82
N SER A 84 37.75 25.69 23.96
CA SER A 84 36.78 26.12 24.98
C SER A 84 37.24 27.43 25.63
N ASP A 85 36.31 28.17 26.22
CA ASP A 85 36.64 29.43 26.90
C ASP A 85 37.59 29.22 28.09
N GLU A 86 37.54 28.06 28.73
CA GLU A 86 38.48 27.65 29.79
C GLU A 86 39.91 27.43 29.26
N ASP A 87 40.07 26.89 28.04
CA ASP A 87 41.39 26.63 27.44
C ASP A 87 42.13 27.93 27.05
N ARG A 88 41.40 29.03 26.87
CA ARG A 88 41.97 30.33 26.46
C ARG A 88 42.76 31.01 27.57
N ASP A 89 42.38 30.81 28.82
CA ASP A 89 43.06 31.43 29.97
C ASP A 89 44.44 30.78 30.24
N TYR A 90 44.73 29.62 29.66
CA TYR A 90 46.02 28.94 29.80
C TYR A 90 47.11 29.41 28.82
N ILE A 91 46.74 30.11 27.75
CA ILE A 91 47.66 30.53 26.68
C ILE A 91 48.08 32.01 26.77
N ASN A 92 47.60 32.75 27.77
CA ASN A 92 47.95 34.16 28.04
C ASN A 92 48.76 34.29 29.33
#